data_AF-A0AAN8GKH8-F1
#
_entry.id   AF-A0AAN8GKH8-F1
#
_cell.length_a   1.000
_cell.length_b   1.000
_cell.length_c   1.000
_cell.angle_alpha   90.00
_cell.angle_beta   90.00
_cell.angle_gamma   90.00
#
_symmetry.space_group_name_H-M   'P 1'
#
loop_
_entity.id
_entity.type
_entity.pdbx_description
1 polymer ?
#
loop_
_entity_poly.entity_id
_entity_poly.type
_entity_poly.pdbx_seq_one_letter_code
_entity_poly.pdbx_strand_id
1 'polypeptide(L)'
;MDFLTLFAVYVTVVLTCIVLVCKYSGQQQTPFSILFNCVGKVFAPITPRWLQTFSQKTLHRLFHQRNNMFIYLHILIEAAVLAEFTYEVFGFCRDMDTSLISLSVPYILLVIKSLCFYLCIRRDPGTVTKKKIAGQLHVYPYDGRLFHPGVSCETCKLVKPARSKHCRVCNRCVQRFDHHCVWVNNCIGAQNTRYFLLYLFSVCAAAGDVAVLTGDMLLHAVLRSGLLRASYVDEEGQQQSAGPLFVVQHLFLTFPRIVFMLGFLVFVFFLLAGYALFHSYLALVNQTSNEWYKNRGYVCQHCHPTATADHLCSPAPDHSKRNYYSRGILRNLGEIFFPPRPVHKKDN
;
A
#
# COMPACT_ATOMS: atom_id res chain seq x y z
N MET A 1 6.93 -24.73 -21.84
CA MET A 1 5.55 -24.19 -21.75
C MET A 1 5.38 -23.20 -22.88
N ASP A 2 4.25 -23.18 -23.56
CA ASP A 2 3.98 -22.16 -24.57
C ASP A 2 3.75 -20.78 -23.92
N PHE A 3 3.89 -19.72 -24.73
CA PHE A 3 3.71 -18.33 -24.31
C PHE A 3 2.36 -18.10 -23.63
N LEU A 4 1.30 -18.69 -24.19
CA LEU A 4 -0.07 -18.51 -23.73
C LEU A 4 -0.25 -19.04 -22.31
N THR A 5 0.33 -20.21 -22.01
CA THR A 5 0.28 -20.83 -20.68
C THR A 5 1.00 -19.99 -19.64
N LEU A 6 2.20 -19.51 -19.96
CA LEU A 6 3.02 -18.73 -19.03
C LEU A 6 2.37 -17.36 -18.73
N PHE A 7 1.84 -16.71 -19.76
CA PHE A 7 1.10 -15.47 -19.64
C PHE A 7 -0.20 -15.65 -18.84
N ALA A 8 -0.98 -16.70 -19.12
CA ALA A 8 -2.21 -17.02 -18.41
C ALA A 8 -1.95 -17.30 -16.92
N VAL A 9 -0.90 -18.04 -16.58
CA VAL A 9 -0.50 -18.28 -15.19
C VAL A 9 -0.18 -16.95 -14.49
N TYR A 10 0.63 -16.07 -15.10
CA TYR A 10 0.98 -14.79 -14.51
C TYR A 10 -0.25 -13.90 -14.26
N VAL A 11 -1.10 -13.73 -15.27
CA VAL A 11 -2.32 -12.93 -15.15
C VAL A 11 -3.23 -13.52 -14.06
N THR A 12 -3.37 -14.84 -14.01
CA THR A 12 -4.19 -15.52 -12.99
C THR A 12 -3.64 -15.28 -11.59
N VAL A 13 -2.33 -15.40 -11.38
CA VAL A 13 -1.69 -15.15 -10.08
C VAL A 13 -1.87 -13.70 -9.65
N VAL A 14 -1.60 -12.74 -10.53
CA VAL A 14 -1.74 -11.30 -10.24
C VAL A 14 -3.20 -10.96 -9.90
N LEU A 15 -4.16 -11.40 -10.71
CA LEU A 15 -5.58 -11.16 -10.45
C LEU A 15 -6.03 -11.81 -9.15
N THR A 16 -5.59 -13.03 -8.85
CA THR A 16 -5.93 -13.73 -7.61
C THR A 16 -5.39 -12.97 -6.40
N CYS A 17 -4.13 -12.50 -6.44
CA CYS A 17 -3.54 -11.67 -5.40
C CYS A 17 -4.32 -10.36 -5.18
N ILE A 18 -4.67 -9.64 -6.25
CA ILE A 18 -5.48 -8.41 -6.18
C ILE A 18 -6.81 -8.70 -5.49
N VAL A 19 -7.51 -9.75 -5.92
CA VAL A 19 -8.83 -10.09 -5.39
C VAL A 19 -8.77 -10.48 -3.91
N LEU A 20 -7.77 -11.27 -3.50
CA LEU A 20 -7.56 -11.63 -2.10
C LEU A 20 -7.30 -10.37 -1.24
N VAL A 21 -6.45 -9.47 -1.70
CA VAL A 21 -6.18 -8.21 -1.00
C VAL A 21 -7.46 -7.37 -0.89
N CYS A 22 -8.23 -7.20 -1.96
CA CYS A 22 -9.49 -6.44 -1.94
C CYS A 22 -10.51 -7.02 -0.96
N LYS A 23 -10.67 -8.36 -0.94
CA LYS A 23 -11.62 -9.03 -0.05
C LYS A 23 -11.26 -8.87 1.43
N TYR A 24 -9.99 -9.10 1.78
CA TYR A 24 -9.55 -9.12 3.18
C TYR A 24 -9.11 -7.75 3.71
N SER A 25 -8.99 -6.74 2.84
CA SER A 25 -8.87 -5.31 3.17
C SER A 25 -10.11 -4.75 3.89
N GLY A 26 -11.26 -5.45 3.83
CA GLY A 26 -12.49 -5.05 4.51
C GLY A 26 -13.38 -4.08 3.71
N GLN A 27 -13.07 -3.85 2.43
CA GLN A 27 -13.97 -3.15 1.51
C GLN A 27 -15.06 -4.11 1.02
N GLN A 28 -16.23 -4.09 1.67
CA GLN A 28 -17.33 -5.00 1.36
C GLN A 28 -18.10 -4.72 0.06
N GLN A 29 -17.77 -3.65 -0.68
CA GLN A 29 -18.51 -3.22 -1.88
C GLN A 29 -17.60 -2.87 -3.06
N THR A 30 -16.61 -3.70 -3.37
CA THR A 30 -15.86 -3.59 -4.64
C THR A 30 -16.39 -4.60 -5.67
N PRO A 31 -16.36 -4.29 -6.98
CA PRO A 31 -16.73 -5.25 -8.02
C PRO A 31 -16.01 -6.59 -7.88
N PHE A 32 -14.73 -6.56 -7.49
CA PHE A 32 -13.92 -7.75 -7.22
C PHE A 32 -14.41 -8.56 -6.01
N SER A 33 -14.85 -7.90 -4.93
CA SER A 33 -15.42 -8.60 -3.77
C SER A 33 -16.75 -9.28 -4.10
N ILE A 34 -17.57 -8.68 -4.97
CA ILE A 34 -18.82 -9.27 -5.46
C ILE A 34 -18.52 -10.48 -6.34
N LEU A 35 -17.60 -10.33 -7.31
CA LEU A 35 -17.16 -11.42 -8.18
C LEU A 35 -16.62 -12.58 -7.36
N PHE A 36 -15.74 -12.33 -6.38
CA PHE A 36 -15.20 -13.38 -5.52
C PHE A 36 -16.26 -14.03 -4.64
N ASN A 37 -17.23 -13.28 -4.12
CA ASN A 37 -18.33 -13.86 -3.37
C ASN A 37 -19.20 -14.77 -4.26
N CYS A 38 -19.37 -14.40 -5.54
CA CYS A 38 -20.06 -15.23 -6.52
C CYS A 38 -19.27 -16.51 -6.81
N VAL A 39 -17.98 -16.39 -7.15
CA VAL A 39 -17.04 -17.50 -7.37
C VAL A 39 -16.97 -18.40 -6.14
N GLY A 40 -16.84 -17.81 -4.95
CA GLY A 40 -16.80 -18.52 -3.68
C GLY A 40 -18.06 -19.33 -3.42
N LYS A 41 -19.25 -18.86 -3.83
CA LYS A 41 -20.50 -19.64 -3.74
C LYS A 41 -20.49 -20.86 -4.68
N VAL A 42 -19.88 -20.73 -5.87
CA VAL A 42 -19.76 -21.82 -6.85
C VAL A 42 -18.77 -22.89 -6.37
N PHE A 43 -17.63 -22.49 -5.80
CA PHE A 43 -16.59 -23.43 -5.35
C PHE A 43 -16.76 -23.93 -3.92
N ALA A 44 -17.57 -23.28 -3.09
CA ALA A 44 -17.87 -23.70 -1.72
C ALA A 44 -18.40 -25.15 -1.59
N PRO A 45 -19.31 -25.65 -2.45
CA PRO A 45 -19.75 -27.05 -2.36
C PRO A 45 -18.65 -28.06 -2.75
N ILE A 46 -17.65 -27.64 -3.52
CA ILE A 46 -16.55 -28.50 -4.01
C ILE A 46 -15.38 -28.53 -3.01
N THR A 47 -15.19 -27.44 -2.27
CA THR A 47 -14.01 -27.27 -1.40
C THR A 47 -14.27 -27.90 -0.03
N PRO A 48 -13.43 -28.83 0.46
CA PRO A 48 -13.63 -29.47 1.76
C PRO A 48 -13.75 -28.46 2.91
N ARG A 49 -14.68 -28.71 3.84
CA ARG A 49 -14.94 -27.80 5.00
C ARG A 49 -13.70 -27.52 5.83
N TRP A 50 -12.80 -28.49 5.97
CA TRP A 50 -11.54 -28.33 6.70
C TRP A 50 -10.62 -27.31 6.02
N LEU A 51 -10.55 -27.32 4.68
CA LEU A 51 -9.74 -26.41 3.89
C LEU A 51 -10.32 -24.99 3.90
N GLN A 52 -11.64 -24.85 3.85
CA GLN A 52 -12.32 -23.56 4.04
C GLN A 52 -12.03 -22.97 5.42
N THR A 53 -12.18 -23.77 6.48
CA THR A 53 -11.94 -23.32 7.86
C THR A 53 -10.47 -22.97 8.07
N PHE A 54 -9.55 -23.78 7.53
CA PHE A 54 -8.12 -23.52 7.60
C PHE A 54 -7.74 -22.22 6.87
N SER A 55 -8.18 -22.04 5.61
CA SER A 55 -7.92 -20.83 4.85
C SER A 55 -8.46 -19.58 5.54
N GLN A 56 -9.71 -19.62 6.06
CA GLN A 56 -10.30 -18.51 6.79
C GLN A 56 -9.53 -18.18 8.07
N LYS A 57 -9.14 -19.19 8.87
CA LYS A 57 -8.33 -18.99 10.08
C LYS A 57 -6.96 -18.42 9.75
N THR A 58 -6.30 -18.93 8.71
CA THR A 58 -5.00 -18.44 8.26
C THR A 58 -5.10 -17.01 7.78
N LEU A 59 -6.04 -16.66 6.91
CA LEU A 59 -6.24 -15.30 6.42
C LEU A 59 -6.60 -14.34 7.56
N HIS A 60 -7.43 -14.76 8.51
CA HIS A 60 -7.72 -13.97 9.70
C HIS A 60 -6.46 -13.70 10.54
N ARG A 61 -5.63 -14.72 10.78
CA ARG A 61 -4.34 -14.53 11.48
C ARG A 61 -3.39 -13.62 10.70
N LEU A 62 -3.37 -13.73 9.38
CA LEU A 62 -2.49 -12.92 8.52
C LEU A 62 -2.87 -11.44 8.53
N PHE A 63 -4.15 -11.11 8.33
CA PHE A 63 -4.60 -9.73 8.13
C PHE A 63 -5.15 -9.04 9.38
N HIS A 64 -5.62 -9.78 10.39
CA HIS A 64 -6.28 -9.22 11.57
C HIS A 64 -5.55 -9.46 12.89
N GLN A 65 -4.41 -10.16 12.86
CA GLN A 65 -3.53 -10.32 14.02
C GLN A 65 -2.12 -9.86 13.66
N ARG A 66 -1.34 -9.48 14.69
CA ARG A 66 0.07 -9.13 14.47
C ARG A 66 0.87 -10.39 14.20
N ASN A 67 1.62 -10.34 13.10
CA ASN A 67 2.60 -11.35 12.74
C ASN A 67 3.71 -10.67 11.92
N ASN A 68 4.90 -11.27 11.88
CA ASN A 68 6.02 -10.76 11.10
C ASN A 68 6.04 -11.29 9.66
N MET A 69 5.02 -12.06 9.24
CA MET A 69 5.01 -12.73 7.93
C MET A 69 5.18 -11.72 6.79
N PHE A 70 4.41 -10.63 6.81
CA PHE A 70 4.50 -9.61 5.78
C PHE A 70 5.84 -8.86 5.75
N ILE A 71 6.54 -8.77 6.89
CA ILE A 71 7.90 -8.20 6.93
C ILE A 71 8.87 -9.16 6.24
N TYR A 72 8.82 -10.45 6.57
CA TYR A 72 9.67 -11.45 5.91
C TYR A 72 9.37 -11.56 4.41
N LEU A 73 8.09 -11.55 4.04
CA LEU A 73 7.66 -11.53 2.65
C LEU A 73 8.18 -10.31 1.90
N HIS A 74 8.13 -9.13 2.53
CA HIS A 74 8.66 -7.89 1.94
C HIS A 74 10.17 -8.00 1.67
N ILE A 75 10.94 -8.47 2.64
CA ILE A 75 12.39 -8.65 2.52
C ILE A 75 12.72 -9.71 1.45
N LEU A 76 11.97 -10.81 1.41
CA LEU A 76 12.15 -11.88 0.43
C LEU A 76 11.90 -11.39 -1.00
N ILE A 77 10.79 -10.67 -1.23
CA ILE A 77 10.46 -10.11 -2.55
C ILE A 77 11.54 -9.11 -2.99
N GLU A 78 11.99 -8.24 -2.08
CA GLU A 78 13.05 -7.28 -2.36
C GLU A 78 14.37 -7.98 -2.72
N ALA A 79 14.78 -8.99 -1.96
CA ALA A 79 15.99 -9.75 -2.23
C ALA A 79 15.89 -10.49 -3.57
N ALA A 80 14.72 -11.06 -3.91
CA ALA A 80 14.51 -11.74 -5.18
C ALA A 80 14.63 -10.77 -6.36
N VAL A 81 13.94 -9.61 -6.31
CA VAL A 81 14.03 -8.58 -7.36
C VAL A 81 15.47 -8.10 -7.53
N LEU A 82 16.18 -7.85 -6.42
CA LEU A 82 17.57 -7.40 -6.49
C LEU A 82 18.48 -8.47 -7.08
N ALA A 83 18.33 -9.74 -6.68
CA ALA A 83 19.13 -10.83 -7.20
C ALA A 83 18.92 -11.03 -8.70
N GLU A 84 17.66 -10.99 -9.15
CA GLU A 84 17.32 -11.03 -10.59
C GLU A 84 17.95 -9.85 -11.33
N PHE A 85 17.82 -8.63 -10.81
CA PHE A 85 18.44 -7.45 -11.42
C PHE A 85 19.97 -7.57 -11.49
N THR A 86 20.64 -7.95 -10.39
CA THR A 86 22.10 -8.07 -10.34
C THR A 86 22.64 -9.18 -11.24
N TYR A 87 21.92 -10.30 -11.36
CA TYR A 87 22.39 -11.45 -12.13
C TYR A 87 22.08 -11.32 -13.63
N GLU A 88 20.87 -10.88 -13.97
CA GLU A 88 20.38 -10.88 -15.36
C GLU A 88 20.48 -9.51 -16.04
N VAL A 89 20.25 -8.40 -15.33
CA VAL A 89 20.16 -7.08 -15.96
C VAL A 89 21.48 -6.32 -15.89
N PHE A 90 22.16 -6.37 -14.75
CA PHE A 90 23.37 -5.59 -14.50
C PHE A 90 24.49 -5.90 -15.51
N GLY A 91 24.72 -7.18 -15.82
CA GLY A 91 25.72 -7.61 -16.79
C GLY A 91 25.44 -7.07 -18.19
N PHE A 92 24.20 -7.22 -18.66
CA PHE A 92 23.76 -6.70 -19.96
C PHE A 92 23.87 -5.19 -20.05
N CYS A 93 23.42 -4.45 -19.04
CA CYS A 93 23.53 -2.99 -19.04
C CYS A 93 25.00 -2.53 -19.09
N ARG A 94 25.90 -3.24 -18.42
CA ARG A 94 27.34 -2.97 -18.49
C ARG A 94 27.90 -3.21 -19.90
N ASP A 95 27.48 -4.29 -20.57
CA ASP A 95 27.88 -4.60 -21.95
C ASP A 95 27.24 -3.65 -22.99
N MET A 96 26.30 -2.81 -22.56
CA MET A 96 25.66 -1.76 -23.36
C MET A 96 26.18 -0.36 -23.02
N ASP A 97 27.35 -0.25 -22.38
CA ASP A 97 28.00 1.02 -22.01
C ASP A 97 27.14 1.91 -21.09
N THR A 98 26.22 1.32 -20.32
CA THR A 98 25.46 2.06 -19.30
C THR A 98 26.41 2.56 -18.22
N SER A 99 26.29 3.84 -17.84
CA SER A 99 27.20 4.44 -16.85
C SER A 99 27.16 3.71 -15.51
N LEU A 100 28.33 3.55 -14.87
CA LEU A 100 28.43 2.96 -13.52
C LEU A 100 27.61 3.74 -12.48
N ILE A 101 27.43 5.05 -12.69
CA ILE A 101 26.59 5.89 -11.83
C ILE A 101 25.15 5.37 -11.90
N SER A 102 24.58 5.23 -13.10
CA SER A 102 23.22 4.71 -13.29
C SER A 102 23.06 3.31 -12.68
N LEU A 103 24.06 2.44 -12.82
CA LEU A 103 24.03 1.09 -12.26
C LEU A 103 24.17 1.05 -10.74
N SER A 104 24.70 2.10 -10.12
CA SER A 104 24.80 2.21 -8.65
C SER A 104 23.50 2.70 -7.99
N VAL A 105 22.64 3.43 -8.73
CA VAL A 105 21.39 4.02 -8.22
C VAL A 105 20.45 2.98 -7.59
N PRO A 106 20.18 1.81 -8.20
CA PRO A 106 19.30 0.79 -7.60
C PRO A 106 19.75 0.37 -6.19
N TYR A 107 21.05 0.19 -5.99
CA TYR A 107 21.62 -0.24 -4.71
C TYR A 107 21.59 0.89 -3.66
N ILE A 108 21.79 2.14 -4.08
CA ILE A 108 21.65 3.31 -3.19
C ILE A 108 20.19 3.45 -2.75
N LEU A 109 19.25 3.38 -3.70
CA LEU A 109 17.82 3.45 -3.41
C LEU A 109 17.37 2.30 -2.51
N LEU A 110 17.92 1.09 -2.69
CA LEU A 110 17.69 -0.06 -1.81
C LEU A 110 18.07 0.26 -0.35
N VAL A 111 19.25 0.84 -0.13
CA VAL A 111 19.72 1.20 1.22
C VAL A 111 18.82 2.27 1.84
N ILE A 112 18.50 3.32 1.09
CA ILE A 112 17.60 4.40 1.55
C ILE A 112 16.22 3.82 1.91
N LYS A 113 15.65 3.01 1.02
CA LYS A 113 14.35 2.36 1.20
C LYS A 113 14.33 1.44 2.41
N SER A 114 15.37 0.63 2.59
CA SER A 114 15.53 -0.26 3.74
C SER A 114 15.61 0.51 5.06
N LEU A 115 16.34 1.63 5.08
CA LEU A 115 16.41 2.52 6.25
C LEU A 115 15.03 3.13 6.57
N CYS A 116 14.33 3.66 5.57
CA CYS A 116 12.99 4.21 5.75
C CYS A 116 11.99 3.15 6.24
N PHE A 117 12.03 1.94 5.69
CA PHE A 117 11.21 0.80 6.12
C PHE A 117 11.50 0.42 7.58
N TYR A 118 12.77 0.27 7.94
CA TYR A 118 13.19 -0.01 9.31
C TYR A 118 12.69 1.05 10.30
N LEU A 119 12.85 2.33 9.97
CA LEU A 119 12.34 3.43 10.79
C LEU A 119 10.81 3.38 10.92
N CYS A 120 10.09 3.04 9.86
CA CYS A 120 8.63 2.91 9.90
C CYS A 120 8.16 1.79 10.86
N ILE A 121 8.83 0.63 10.81
CA ILE A 121 8.50 -0.53 11.66
C ILE A 121 8.81 -0.25 13.13
N ARG A 122 9.97 0.35 13.42
CA ARG A 122 10.51 0.42 14.78
C ARG A 122 10.01 1.62 15.58
N ARG A 123 9.58 2.68 14.92
CA ARG A 123 9.15 3.90 15.61
C ARG A 123 7.78 3.72 16.24
N ASP A 124 7.66 4.21 17.47
CA ASP A 124 6.37 4.29 18.15
C ASP A 124 5.43 5.19 17.33
N PRO A 125 4.18 4.75 17.05
CA PRO A 125 3.25 5.55 16.26
C PRO A 125 2.62 6.72 17.04
N GLY A 126 2.99 6.93 18.30
CA GLY A 126 2.28 7.81 19.22
C GLY A 126 1.32 7.03 20.12
N THR A 127 1.81 5.96 20.74
CA THR A 127 1.00 5.14 21.66
C THR A 127 0.52 5.99 22.84
N VAL A 128 -0.78 5.95 23.11
CA VAL A 128 -1.40 6.63 24.25
C VAL A 128 -1.28 5.71 25.47
N THR A 129 -0.64 6.22 26.52
CA THR A 129 -0.44 5.48 27.78
C THR A 129 -0.90 6.32 28.97
N LYS A 130 -1.19 5.70 30.11
CA LYS A 130 -1.55 6.40 31.36
C LYS A 130 -0.56 7.51 31.72
N LYS A 131 0.74 7.28 31.49
CA LYS A 131 1.81 8.25 31.80
C LYS A 131 1.83 9.46 30.85
N LYS A 132 1.43 9.29 29.59
CA LYS A 132 1.52 10.33 28.54
C LYS A 132 0.20 11.05 28.29
N ILE A 133 -0.91 10.49 28.79
CA ILE A 133 -2.26 10.93 28.44
C ILE A 133 -2.53 12.40 28.75
N ALA A 134 -2.09 12.90 29.92
CA ALA A 134 -2.33 14.28 30.34
C ALA A 134 -1.78 15.29 29.32
N GLY A 135 -0.53 15.09 28.87
CA GLY A 135 0.07 15.94 27.84
C GLY A 135 -0.52 15.68 26.44
N GLN A 136 -0.98 14.46 26.15
CA GLN A 136 -1.53 14.10 24.82
C GLN A 136 -2.96 14.60 24.58
N LEU A 137 -3.76 14.78 25.64
CA LEU A 137 -5.16 15.24 25.55
C LEU A 137 -5.28 16.63 24.92
N HIS A 138 -4.26 17.48 25.08
CA HIS A 138 -4.27 18.87 24.62
C HIS A 138 -3.50 19.11 23.32
N VAL A 139 -2.90 18.09 22.72
CA VAL A 139 -2.12 18.25 21.47
C VAL A 139 -3.02 18.63 20.29
N TYR A 140 -4.22 18.05 20.22
CA TYR A 140 -5.18 18.30 19.16
C TYR A 140 -6.51 18.78 19.75
N PRO A 141 -7.13 19.84 19.19
CA PRO A 141 -8.46 20.25 19.61
C PRO A 141 -9.50 19.20 19.21
N TYR A 142 -10.54 19.06 20.04
CA TYR A 142 -11.72 18.27 19.71
C TYR A 142 -12.56 19.04 18.69
N ASP A 143 -12.94 18.40 17.59
CA ASP A 143 -13.74 19.03 16.54
C ASP A 143 -15.25 19.05 16.85
N GLY A 144 -15.68 18.36 17.91
CA GLY A 144 -17.10 18.26 18.31
C GLY A 144 -17.98 17.57 17.26
N ARG A 145 -17.36 16.87 16.30
CA ARG A 145 -18.05 16.15 15.22
C ARG A 145 -17.59 14.70 15.16
N LEU A 146 -16.31 14.46 14.89
CA LEU A 146 -15.73 13.12 14.87
C LEU A 146 -15.13 12.74 16.23
N PHE A 147 -14.67 13.74 16.98
CA PHE A 147 -13.95 13.57 18.23
C PHE A 147 -14.53 14.50 19.29
N HIS A 148 -15.09 13.91 20.34
CA HIS A 148 -15.70 14.61 21.46
C HIS A 148 -14.85 14.44 22.73
N PRO A 149 -14.81 15.45 23.61
CA PRO A 149 -14.13 15.35 24.90
C PRO A 149 -14.81 14.31 25.81
N GLY A 150 -14.08 13.78 26.79
CA GLY A 150 -14.60 12.83 27.78
C GLY A 150 -14.80 11.39 27.29
N VAL A 151 -14.75 11.14 25.98
CA VAL A 151 -14.92 9.80 25.42
C VAL A 151 -13.75 8.90 25.81
N SER A 152 -14.03 7.76 26.44
CA SER A 152 -13.02 6.79 26.85
C SER A 152 -12.89 5.59 25.89
N CYS A 153 -11.76 4.91 25.95
CA CYS A 153 -11.55 3.62 25.32
C CYS A 153 -11.94 2.50 26.28
N GLU A 154 -12.93 1.70 25.90
CA GLU A 154 -13.41 0.57 26.72
C GLU A 154 -12.34 -0.48 26.98
N THR A 155 -11.46 -0.74 26.01
CA THR A 155 -10.39 -1.74 26.11
C THR A 155 -9.21 -1.23 26.93
N CYS A 156 -8.69 -0.04 26.62
CA CYS A 156 -7.52 0.51 27.31
C CYS A 156 -7.86 1.19 28.64
N LYS A 157 -9.14 1.52 28.89
CA LYS A 157 -9.62 2.31 30.05
C LYS A 157 -8.88 3.65 30.16
N LEU A 158 -8.78 4.35 29.03
CA LEU A 158 -8.11 5.66 28.88
C LEU A 158 -9.06 6.64 28.19
N VAL A 159 -9.09 7.90 28.62
CA VAL A 159 -9.73 8.98 27.87
C VAL A 159 -9.02 9.10 26.50
N LYS A 160 -9.78 9.18 25.41
CA LYS A 160 -9.24 9.25 24.06
C LYS A 160 -8.85 10.70 23.74
N PRO A 161 -7.57 11.02 23.48
CA PRO A 161 -7.21 12.28 22.86
C PRO A 161 -7.94 12.46 21.52
N ALA A 162 -8.17 13.70 21.10
CA ALA A 162 -8.69 13.97 19.77
C ALA A 162 -7.83 13.30 18.69
N ARG A 163 -8.47 12.84 17.61
CA ARG A 163 -7.83 12.09 16.51
C ARG A 163 -7.24 10.73 16.88
N SER A 164 -7.42 10.24 18.12
CA SER A 164 -6.93 8.92 18.52
C SER A 164 -7.91 7.78 18.21
N LYS A 165 -7.40 6.55 18.11
CA LYS A 165 -8.21 5.33 17.96
C LYS A 165 -7.52 4.14 18.61
N HIS A 166 -8.32 3.23 19.15
CA HIS A 166 -7.84 1.92 19.58
C HIS A 166 -7.67 1.01 18.37
N CYS A 167 -6.45 0.53 18.15
CA CYS A 167 -6.17 -0.50 17.17
C CYS A 167 -6.30 -1.87 17.83
N ARG A 168 -7.30 -2.67 17.43
CA ARG A 168 -7.50 -4.04 17.95
C ARG A 168 -6.33 -4.96 17.63
N VAL A 169 -5.74 -4.82 16.44
CA VAL A 169 -4.59 -5.62 16.00
C VAL A 169 -3.38 -5.37 16.90
N CYS A 170 -3.06 -4.11 17.20
CA CYS A 170 -1.96 -3.76 18.10
C CYS A 170 -2.33 -3.73 19.58
N ASN A 171 -3.60 -3.93 19.93
CA ASN A 171 -4.18 -3.81 21.26
C ASN A 171 -3.72 -2.55 22.03
N ARG A 172 -3.74 -1.38 21.35
CA ARG A 172 -3.34 -0.10 21.94
C ARG A 172 -4.04 1.09 21.30
N CYS A 173 -4.21 2.16 22.07
CA CYS A 173 -4.62 3.46 21.55
C CYS A 173 -3.44 4.18 20.90
N VAL A 174 -3.66 4.75 19.73
CA VAL A 174 -2.66 5.51 18.97
C VAL A 174 -3.19 6.90 18.70
N GLN A 175 -2.37 7.92 18.96
CA GLN A 175 -2.67 9.33 18.72
C GLN A 175 -2.58 9.65 17.22
N ARG A 176 -3.49 10.51 16.72
CA ARG A 176 -3.65 10.81 15.28
C ARG A 176 -3.58 9.53 14.45
N PHE A 177 -4.40 8.55 14.81
CA PHE A 177 -4.37 7.23 14.20
C PHE A 177 -4.75 7.33 12.73
N ASP A 178 -3.89 6.81 11.86
CA ASP A 178 -4.15 6.71 10.44
C ASP A 178 -4.72 5.34 10.10
N HIS A 179 -3.87 4.30 10.12
CA HIS A 179 -4.27 2.93 9.89
C HIS A 179 -3.32 1.95 10.59
N HIS A 180 -3.70 0.67 10.61
CA HIS A 180 -2.76 -0.40 10.90
C HIS A 180 -2.25 -0.96 9.57
N CYS A 181 -0.94 -0.97 9.37
CA CYS A 181 -0.33 -1.45 8.14
C CYS A 181 0.32 -2.81 8.38
N VAL A 182 -0.21 -3.85 7.73
CA VAL A 182 0.30 -5.22 7.85
C VAL A 182 1.74 -5.34 7.33
N TRP A 183 2.10 -4.60 6.27
CA TRP A 183 3.42 -4.60 5.65
C TRP A 183 4.55 -4.12 6.55
N VAL A 184 4.25 -3.24 7.51
CA VAL A 184 5.23 -2.79 8.53
C VAL A 184 4.94 -3.36 9.92
N ASN A 185 3.94 -4.24 10.05
CA ASN A 185 3.43 -4.80 11.31
C ASN A 185 3.32 -3.77 12.45
N ASN A 186 2.87 -2.56 12.11
CA ASN A 186 2.80 -1.41 13.01
C ASN A 186 1.61 -0.52 12.66
N CYS A 187 1.15 0.27 13.62
CA CYS A 187 0.22 1.35 13.30
C CYS A 187 0.98 2.51 12.66
N ILE A 188 0.30 3.25 11.79
CA ILE A 188 0.72 4.55 11.32
C ILE A 188 -0.09 5.59 12.10
N GLY A 189 0.60 6.55 12.71
CA GLY A 189 0.02 7.59 13.53
C GLY A 189 0.95 8.78 13.73
N ALA A 190 0.62 9.65 14.69
CA ALA A 190 1.24 10.96 14.89
C ALA A 190 2.78 10.97 14.75
N GLN A 191 3.47 9.97 15.32
CA GLN A 191 4.93 10.00 15.46
C GLN A 191 5.70 9.24 14.38
N ASN A 192 5.03 8.51 13.49
CA ASN A 192 5.70 7.74 12.44
C ASN A 192 5.14 7.92 11.02
N THR A 193 4.10 8.73 10.81
CA THR A 193 3.57 9.03 9.46
C THR A 193 4.64 9.54 8.49
N ARG A 194 5.60 10.37 8.94
CA ARG A 194 6.73 10.82 8.08
C ARG A 194 7.57 9.67 7.55
N TYR A 195 7.87 8.68 8.37
CA TYR A 195 8.69 7.53 7.96
C TYR A 195 7.91 6.63 7.01
N PHE A 196 6.60 6.53 7.21
CA PHE A 196 5.72 5.82 6.29
C PHE A 196 5.67 6.49 4.91
N LEU A 197 5.54 7.82 4.84
CA LEU A 197 5.59 8.55 3.57
C LEU A 197 6.95 8.41 2.88
N LEU A 198 8.04 8.60 3.61
CA LEU A 198 9.39 8.44 3.07
C LEU A 198 9.62 7.01 2.56
N TYR A 199 9.18 6.00 3.31
CA TYR A 199 9.21 4.61 2.87
C TYR A 199 8.42 4.42 1.56
N LEU A 200 7.21 4.95 1.49
CA LEU A 200 6.34 4.80 0.32
C LEU A 200 6.93 5.48 -0.94
N PHE A 201 7.55 6.66 -0.80
CA PHE A 201 8.26 7.29 -1.91
C PHE A 201 9.53 6.54 -2.29
N SER A 202 10.31 6.07 -1.32
CA SER A 202 11.56 5.33 -1.58
C SER A 202 11.31 4.00 -2.30
N VAL A 203 10.23 3.28 -1.98
CA VAL A 203 9.88 2.04 -2.69
C VAL A 203 9.37 2.31 -4.10
N CYS A 204 8.62 3.40 -4.33
CA CYS A 204 8.23 3.82 -5.68
C CYS A 204 9.45 4.20 -6.52
N ALA A 205 10.39 4.96 -5.95
CA ALA A 205 11.62 5.33 -6.64
C ALA A 205 12.46 4.11 -7.01
N ALA A 206 12.68 3.19 -6.05
CA ALA A 206 13.43 1.95 -6.30
C ALA A 206 12.77 1.07 -7.37
N ALA A 207 11.43 0.89 -7.31
CA ALA A 207 10.71 0.09 -8.31
C ALA A 207 10.75 0.74 -9.71
N GLY A 208 10.58 2.07 -9.77
CA GLY A 208 10.64 2.82 -11.02
C GLY A 208 12.03 2.79 -11.66
N ASP A 209 13.08 2.97 -10.88
CA ASP A 209 14.47 2.95 -11.34
C ASP A 209 14.85 1.58 -11.93
N VAL A 210 14.59 0.49 -11.21
CA VAL A 210 14.83 -0.87 -11.71
C VAL A 210 13.99 -1.17 -12.96
N ALA A 211 12.73 -0.72 -13.00
CA ALA A 211 11.87 -0.89 -14.17
C ALA A 211 12.39 -0.13 -15.40
N VAL A 212 12.89 1.10 -15.22
CA VAL A 212 13.47 1.90 -16.30
C VAL A 212 14.73 1.24 -16.86
N LEU A 213 15.67 0.83 -16.01
CA LEU A 213 16.90 0.16 -16.46
C LEU A 213 16.59 -1.18 -17.16
N THR A 214 15.64 -1.94 -16.62
CA THR A 214 15.22 -3.22 -17.22
C THR A 214 14.51 -3.00 -18.56
N GLY A 215 13.65 -1.98 -18.66
CA GLY A 215 12.96 -1.62 -19.90
C GLY A 215 13.93 -1.13 -20.97
N ASP A 216 14.91 -0.31 -20.60
CA ASP A 216 15.99 0.14 -21.47
C ASP A 216 16.82 -1.03 -22.00
N MET A 217 17.17 -1.99 -21.13
CA MET A 217 17.87 -3.21 -21.52
C MET A 217 17.09 -4.01 -22.57
N LEU A 218 15.79 -4.24 -22.35
CA LEU A 218 14.94 -4.96 -23.30
C LEU A 218 14.79 -4.20 -24.62
N LEU A 219 14.67 -2.86 -24.58
CA LEU A 219 14.60 -2.03 -25.77
C LEU A 219 15.88 -2.16 -26.60
N HIS A 220 17.05 -2.05 -25.97
CA HIS A 220 18.32 -2.24 -26.66
C HIS A 220 18.49 -3.66 -27.21
N ALA A 221 18.02 -4.70 -26.51
CA ALA A 221 18.01 -6.07 -27.04
C ALA A 221 17.16 -6.19 -28.32
N VAL A 222 15.98 -5.56 -28.36
CA VAL A 222 15.12 -5.51 -29.56
C VAL A 222 15.79 -4.73 -30.70
N LEU A 223 16.41 -3.59 -30.40
CA LEU A 223 17.06 -2.76 -31.41
C LEU A 223 18.29 -3.44 -32.02
N ARG A 224 19.12 -4.12 -31.20
CA ARG A 224 20.34 -4.83 -31.65
C ARG A 224 20.04 -6.12 -32.41
N SER A 225 18.96 -6.82 -32.06
CA SER A 225 18.54 -8.04 -32.77
C SER A 225 17.93 -7.79 -34.15
N GLY A 226 17.65 -6.51 -34.50
CA GLY A 226 17.02 -6.17 -35.77
C GLY A 226 15.57 -6.65 -35.89
N LEU A 227 14.96 -7.09 -34.78
CA LEU A 227 13.59 -7.64 -34.74
C LEU A 227 12.55 -6.69 -35.34
N LEU A 228 12.73 -5.36 -35.18
CA LEU A 228 11.81 -4.36 -35.75
C LEU A 228 11.81 -4.32 -37.29
N ARG A 229 12.81 -4.92 -37.94
CA ARG A 229 12.93 -5.03 -39.40
C ARG A 229 12.77 -6.47 -39.89
N ALA A 230 12.50 -7.42 -38.99
CA ALA A 230 12.38 -8.83 -39.34
C ALA A 230 11.06 -9.11 -40.09
N SER A 231 11.08 -10.14 -40.92
CA SER A 231 9.88 -10.70 -41.56
C SER A 231 9.81 -12.20 -41.28
N TYR A 232 8.60 -12.74 -41.21
CA TYR A 232 8.36 -14.19 -41.13
C TYR A 232 7.48 -14.63 -42.30
N VAL A 233 7.50 -15.92 -42.60
CA VAL A 233 6.65 -16.53 -43.64
C VAL A 233 5.51 -17.25 -42.93
N ASP A 234 4.27 -16.96 -43.30
CA ASP A 234 3.09 -17.63 -42.75
C ASP A 234 2.83 -19.01 -43.40
N GLU A 235 1.78 -19.69 -42.96
CA GLU A 235 1.42 -21.03 -43.47
C GLU A 235 1.02 -20.99 -44.95
N GLU A 236 0.57 -19.83 -45.44
CA GLU A 236 0.23 -19.55 -46.82
C GLU A 236 1.44 -19.11 -47.68
N GLY A 237 2.64 -19.08 -47.11
CA GLY A 237 3.87 -18.71 -47.79
C GLY A 237 4.04 -17.20 -48.03
N GLN A 238 3.19 -16.36 -47.43
CA GLN A 238 3.27 -14.91 -47.54
C GLN A 238 4.28 -14.34 -46.54
N GLN A 239 5.04 -13.35 -46.97
CA GLN A 239 6.00 -12.66 -46.11
C GLN A 239 5.28 -11.59 -45.30
N GLN A 240 5.19 -11.78 -43.99
CA GLN A 240 4.60 -10.84 -43.05
C GLN A 240 5.69 -10.11 -42.27
N SER A 241 5.48 -8.81 -42.04
CA SER A 241 6.37 -8.00 -41.19
C SER A 241 6.18 -8.38 -39.72
N ALA A 242 7.27 -8.44 -38.95
CA ALA A 242 7.22 -8.69 -37.52
C ALA A 242 6.53 -7.54 -36.78
N GLY A 243 5.23 -7.71 -36.49
CA GLY A 243 4.44 -6.75 -35.74
C GLY A 243 4.82 -6.69 -34.25
N PRO A 244 4.26 -5.73 -33.48
CA PRO A 244 4.55 -5.58 -32.05
C PRO A 244 4.27 -6.84 -31.22
N LEU A 245 3.26 -7.62 -31.58
CA LEU A 245 2.92 -8.87 -30.89
C LEU A 245 4.04 -9.92 -31.02
N PHE A 246 4.68 -10.00 -32.18
CA PHE A 246 5.81 -10.90 -32.41
C PHE A 246 7.00 -10.52 -31.52
N VAL A 247 7.30 -9.21 -31.41
CA VAL A 247 8.36 -8.71 -30.53
C VAL A 247 8.07 -9.05 -29.07
N VAL A 248 6.83 -8.83 -28.61
CA VAL A 248 6.43 -9.18 -27.24
C VAL A 248 6.56 -10.68 -27.00
N GLN A 249 6.07 -11.52 -27.92
CA GLN A 249 6.20 -12.97 -27.82
C GLN A 249 7.67 -13.40 -27.78
N HIS A 250 8.51 -12.83 -28.65
CA HIS A 250 9.94 -13.10 -28.66
C HIS A 250 10.60 -12.72 -27.33
N LEU A 251 10.33 -11.53 -26.79
CA LEU A 251 10.87 -11.11 -25.50
C LEU A 251 10.42 -12.02 -24.35
N PHE A 252 9.17 -12.45 -24.33
CA PHE A 252 8.66 -13.37 -23.31
C PHE A 252 9.30 -14.75 -23.38
N LEU A 253 9.61 -15.25 -24.58
CA LEU A 253 10.25 -16.56 -24.76
C LEU A 253 11.76 -16.51 -24.51
N THR A 254 12.42 -15.42 -24.92
CA THR A 254 13.88 -15.24 -24.75
C THR A 254 14.24 -14.82 -23.34
N PHE A 255 13.47 -13.91 -22.73
CA PHE A 255 13.75 -13.32 -21.41
C PHE A 255 12.57 -13.43 -20.44
N PRO A 256 12.00 -14.63 -20.19
CA PRO A 256 10.78 -14.78 -19.41
C PRO A 256 10.89 -14.16 -18.00
N ARG A 257 12.00 -14.42 -17.29
CA ARG A 257 12.22 -13.91 -15.93
C ARG A 257 12.29 -12.39 -15.88
N ILE A 258 13.02 -11.77 -16.81
CA ILE A 258 13.18 -10.32 -16.90
C ILE A 258 11.84 -9.65 -17.22
N VAL A 259 11.08 -10.20 -18.17
CA VAL A 259 9.76 -9.68 -18.54
C VAL A 259 8.76 -9.81 -17.38
N PHE A 260 8.76 -10.92 -16.63
CA PHE A 260 7.93 -11.05 -15.44
C PHE A 260 8.34 -10.10 -14.32
N MET A 261 9.64 -9.95 -14.06
CA MET A 261 10.15 -8.99 -13.09
C MET A 261 9.71 -7.56 -13.47
N LEU A 262 9.89 -7.16 -14.74
CA LEU A 262 9.47 -5.85 -15.22
C LEU A 262 7.96 -5.64 -15.08
N GLY A 263 7.15 -6.63 -15.50
CA GLY A 263 5.70 -6.58 -15.34
C GLY A 263 5.27 -6.43 -13.87
N PHE A 264 5.92 -7.16 -12.96
CA PHE A 264 5.68 -7.06 -11.52
C PHE A 264 6.07 -5.68 -10.99
N LEU A 265 7.23 -5.15 -11.36
CA LEU A 265 7.72 -3.83 -10.93
C LEU A 265 6.81 -2.71 -11.42
N VAL A 266 6.37 -2.75 -12.68
CA VAL A 266 5.43 -1.77 -13.24
C VAL A 266 4.10 -1.81 -12.50
N PHE A 267 3.56 -3.01 -12.25
CA PHE A 267 2.33 -3.17 -11.48
C PHE A 267 2.46 -2.59 -10.06
N VAL A 268 3.53 -2.97 -9.34
CA VAL A 268 3.80 -2.48 -7.98
C VAL A 268 4.03 -0.97 -7.97
N PHE A 269 4.75 -0.43 -8.95
CA PHE A 269 4.99 1.01 -9.08
C PHE A 269 3.67 1.78 -9.16
N PHE A 270 2.78 1.45 -10.09
CA PHE A 270 1.51 2.16 -10.23
C PHE A 270 0.60 2.01 -9.01
N LEU A 271 0.55 0.80 -8.43
CA LEU A 271 -0.22 0.55 -7.21
C LEU A 271 0.27 1.42 -6.04
N LEU A 272 1.58 1.43 -5.79
CA LEU A 272 2.18 2.16 -4.68
C LEU A 272 2.23 3.67 -4.95
N ALA A 273 2.40 4.11 -6.19
CA ALA A 273 2.32 5.51 -6.58
C ALA A 273 0.92 6.07 -6.34
N GLY A 274 -0.13 5.34 -6.73
CA GLY A 274 -1.52 5.73 -6.40
C GLY A 274 -1.75 5.84 -4.89
N TYR A 275 -1.21 4.89 -4.12
CA TYR A 275 -1.29 4.93 -2.66
C TYR A 275 -0.48 6.10 -2.05
N ALA A 276 0.69 6.40 -2.62
CA ALA A 276 1.54 7.53 -2.23
C ALA A 276 0.84 8.87 -2.49
N LEU A 277 0.24 9.03 -3.66
CA LEU A 277 -0.52 10.22 -4.02
C LEU A 277 -1.73 10.42 -3.10
N PHE A 278 -2.45 9.34 -2.78
CA PHE A 278 -3.55 9.40 -1.82
C PHE A 278 -3.10 9.87 -0.43
N HIS A 279 -2.03 9.30 0.12
CA HIS A 279 -1.50 9.72 1.41
C HIS A 279 -0.86 11.11 1.38
N SER A 280 -0.30 11.51 0.25
CA SER A 280 0.19 12.88 0.03
C SER A 280 -0.96 13.88 0.06
N TYR A 281 -2.06 13.58 -0.63
CA TYR A 281 -3.28 14.39 -0.57
C TYR A 281 -3.78 14.53 0.87
N LEU A 282 -3.89 13.42 1.60
CA LEU A 282 -4.30 13.41 3.00
C LEU A 282 -3.38 14.26 3.89
N ALA A 283 -2.07 14.16 3.70
CA ALA A 283 -1.08 15.00 4.37
C ALA A 283 -1.28 16.49 4.05
N LEU A 284 -1.54 16.83 2.78
CA LEU A 284 -1.77 18.21 2.32
C LEU A 284 -3.04 18.83 2.90
N VAL A 285 -4.09 18.04 3.15
CA VAL A 285 -5.34 18.52 3.78
C VAL A 285 -5.42 18.28 5.30
N ASN A 286 -4.32 17.80 5.91
CA ASN A 286 -4.21 17.42 7.32
C ASN A 286 -5.33 16.48 7.80
N GLN A 287 -5.64 15.47 7.00
CA GLN A 287 -6.62 14.45 7.31
C GLN A 287 -5.93 13.09 7.41
N THR A 288 -6.38 12.22 8.32
CA THR A 288 -5.95 10.82 8.34
C THR A 288 -6.86 9.95 7.47
N SER A 289 -6.37 8.79 7.01
CA SER A 289 -7.19 7.82 6.27
C SER A 289 -8.40 7.34 7.10
N ASN A 290 -8.23 7.21 8.41
CA ASN A 290 -9.33 6.90 9.34
C ASN A 290 -10.37 8.03 9.43
N GLU A 291 -9.94 9.30 9.47
CA GLU A 291 -10.87 10.45 9.40
C GLU A 291 -11.59 10.51 8.06
N TRP A 292 -10.88 10.27 6.96
CA TRP A 292 -11.45 10.23 5.62
C TRP A 292 -12.53 9.15 5.47
N TYR A 293 -12.26 7.95 6.00
CA TYR A 293 -13.23 6.86 6.01
C TYR A 293 -14.45 7.18 6.88
N LYS A 294 -14.25 7.68 8.10
CA LYS A 294 -15.35 8.08 8.99
C LYS A 294 -16.23 9.16 8.35
N ASN A 295 -15.64 10.15 7.71
CA ASN A 295 -16.37 11.23 7.04
C ASN A 295 -17.27 10.72 5.90
N ARG A 296 -16.90 9.65 5.19
CA ARG A 296 -17.78 9.02 4.19
C ARG A 296 -19.01 8.37 4.82
N GLY A 297 -18.86 7.74 6.00
CA GLY A 297 -19.97 7.12 6.72
C GLY A 297 -21.01 8.13 7.22
N TYR A 298 -20.58 9.32 7.65
CA TYR A 298 -21.50 10.40 8.07
C TYR A 298 -22.38 10.93 6.92
N VAL A 299 -21.94 10.82 5.67
CA VAL A 299 -22.76 11.23 4.51
C VAL A 299 -23.87 10.22 4.23
N CYS A 300 -23.76 8.97 4.70
CA CYS A 300 -24.70 7.88 4.39
C CYS A 300 -25.81 7.69 5.45
N GLN A 301 -25.72 8.31 6.63
CA GLN A 301 -26.81 8.24 7.63
C GLN A 301 -28.06 9.04 7.23
N HIS A 302 -27.95 9.97 6.26
CA HIS A 302 -29.10 10.68 5.71
C HIS A 302 -29.97 9.83 4.78
N CYS A 303 -29.47 8.69 4.27
CA CYS A 303 -30.16 7.87 3.27
C CYS A 303 -30.90 6.66 3.87
N HIS A 304 -30.67 6.34 5.15
CA HIS A 304 -31.39 5.28 5.86
C HIS A 304 -31.69 5.71 7.31
N PRO A 305 -32.88 6.26 7.59
CA PRO A 305 -33.33 6.47 8.96
C PRO A 305 -33.66 5.10 9.55
N THR A 306 -32.73 4.49 10.29
CA THR A 306 -33.10 3.42 11.22
C THR A 306 -33.94 4.04 12.33
N ALA A 307 -35.14 3.49 12.56
CA ALA A 307 -36.23 4.01 13.37
C ALA A 307 -35.99 4.09 14.90
N THR A 308 -34.74 4.21 15.33
CA THR A 308 -34.36 4.50 16.71
C THR A 308 -33.39 5.68 16.70
N ALA A 309 -33.90 6.84 16.29
CA ALA A 309 -33.20 8.10 16.43
C ALA A 309 -33.38 8.57 17.88
N ASP A 310 -32.38 8.30 18.72
CA ASP A 310 -32.20 9.05 19.97
C ASP A 310 -32.24 10.54 19.66
N HIS A 311 -32.91 11.31 20.52
CA HIS A 311 -33.17 12.76 20.43
C HIS A 311 -31.93 13.69 20.36
N LEU A 312 -30.75 13.17 20.02
CA LEU A 312 -29.55 13.93 19.69
C LEU A 312 -29.40 14.00 18.17
N CYS A 313 -30.34 14.69 17.50
CA CYS A 313 -30.13 15.13 16.12
C CYS A 313 -28.91 16.05 16.10
N SER A 314 -27.75 15.47 15.80
CA SER A 314 -26.55 16.23 15.48
C SER A 314 -26.88 17.10 14.26
N PRO A 315 -26.53 18.40 14.28
CA PRO A 315 -26.84 19.28 13.15
C PRO A 315 -26.26 18.72 11.85
N ALA A 316 -26.91 19.03 10.73
CA ALA A 316 -26.45 18.65 9.39
C ALA A 316 -24.95 18.92 9.26
N PRO A 317 -24.17 17.99 8.66
CA PRO A 317 -22.72 18.12 8.62
C PRO A 317 -22.34 19.39 7.85
N ASP A 318 -21.82 20.38 8.58
CA ASP A 318 -21.29 21.61 8.01
C ASP A 318 -20.13 21.27 7.06
N HIS A 319 -20.39 21.41 5.76
CA HIS A 319 -19.42 21.12 4.70
C HIS A 319 -18.23 22.08 4.72
N SER A 320 -18.36 23.26 5.33
CA SER A 320 -17.24 24.21 5.52
C SER A 320 -16.15 23.65 6.45
N LYS A 321 -16.48 22.65 7.28
CA LYS A 321 -15.57 22.01 8.24
C LYS A 321 -15.01 20.66 7.79
N ARG A 322 -15.15 20.29 6.51
CA ARG A 322 -14.63 19.01 5.99
C ARG A 322 -13.14 18.79 6.30
N ASN A 323 -12.37 19.89 6.38
CA ASN A 323 -10.96 19.91 6.69
C ASN A 323 -10.66 20.71 7.98
N TYR A 324 -11.38 20.44 9.07
CA TYR A 324 -11.25 21.15 10.36
C TYR A 324 -9.80 21.32 10.85
N TYR A 325 -8.96 20.30 10.66
CA TYR A 325 -7.55 20.32 11.09
C TYR A 325 -6.58 20.95 10.07
N SER A 326 -7.04 21.35 8.88
CA SER A 326 -6.20 21.98 7.87
C SER A 326 -5.83 23.41 8.26
N ARG A 327 -4.55 23.74 8.17
CA ARG A 327 -3.98 25.06 8.52
C ARG A 327 -3.14 25.66 7.37
N GLY A 328 -3.34 25.17 6.15
CA GLY A 328 -2.52 25.50 4.97
C GLY A 328 -1.41 24.49 4.73
N ILE A 329 -1.02 24.32 3.46
CA ILE A 329 -0.15 23.25 2.97
C ILE A 329 1.15 23.11 3.79
N LEU A 330 1.89 24.21 3.98
CA LEU A 330 3.17 24.18 4.69
C LEU A 330 3.02 23.78 6.17
N ARG A 331 1.98 24.29 6.85
CA ARG A 331 1.72 23.94 8.26
C ARG A 331 1.26 22.48 8.40
N ASN A 332 0.47 22.00 7.44
CA ASN A 332 0.01 20.62 7.40
C ASN A 332 1.19 19.65 7.21
N LEU A 333 2.09 19.94 6.26
CA LEU A 333 3.32 19.17 6.07
C LEU A 333 4.26 19.29 7.27
N GLY A 334 4.38 20.49 7.86
CA GLY A 334 5.13 20.70 9.09
C GLY A 334 4.68 19.77 10.21
N GLU A 335 3.37 19.58 10.41
CA GLU A 335 2.83 18.64 11.41
C GLU A 335 3.14 17.17 11.08
N ILE A 336 3.28 16.81 9.81
CA ILE A 336 3.62 15.44 9.39
C ILE A 336 5.09 15.16 9.70
N PHE A 337 6.00 16.04 9.29
CA PHE A 337 7.45 15.84 9.44
C PHE A 337 7.97 16.19 10.84
N PHE A 338 7.30 17.12 11.53
CA PHE A 338 7.62 17.59 12.87
C PHE A 338 6.35 17.59 13.74
N PRO A 339 5.88 16.40 14.16
CA PRO A 339 4.62 16.29 14.87
C PRO A 339 4.69 17.00 16.24
N PRO A 340 3.62 17.69 16.65
CA PRO A 340 3.55 18.39 17.92
C PRO A 340 3.75 17.41 19.07
N ARG A 341 4.60 17.80 20.02
CA ARG A 341 4.89 17.00 21.21
C ARG A 341 3.95 17.39 22.35
N PRO A 342 3.57 16.44 23.21
CA PRO A 342 2.83 16.76 24.42
C PRO A 342 3.66 17.71 25.30
N VAL A 343 3.07 18.83 25.69
CA VAL A 343 3.67 19.74 26.66
C VAL A 343 3.45 19.12 28.04
N HIS A 344 4.52 18.72 28.72
CA HIS A 344 4.43 18.46 30.15
C HIS A 344 4.22 19.80 30.83
N LYS A 345 3.02 20.06 31.36
CA LYS A 345 2.92 21.03 32.46
C LYS A 345 3.82 20.49 33.56
N LYS A 346 4.85 21.25 33.95
CA LYS A 346 5.43 21.08 35.27
C LYS A 346 4.30 21.43 36.22
N ASP A 347 3.88 20.47 37.03
CA ASP A 347 3.02 20.76 38.17
C ASP A 347 3.84 21.70 39.06
N ASN A 348 3.44 22.98 39.07
CA ASN A 348 3.93 24.00 39.99
C ASN A 348 3.01 24.03 41.20
#